data_AF-A0AAW8KMM0-F1
#
_entry.id   AF-A0AAW8KMM0-F1
#
_cell.length_a   1.000
_cell.length_b   1.000
_cell.length_c   1.000
_cell.angle_alpha   90.00
_cell.angle_beta   90.00
_cell.angle_gamma   90.00
#
_symmetry.space_group_name_H-M   'P 1'
#
loop_
_entity.id
_entity.type
_entity.pdbx_description
1 polymer ?
#
loop_
_entity_poly.entity_id
_entity_poly.type
_entity_poly.pdbx_seq_one_letter_code
_entity_poly.pdbx_strand_id
1 'polypeptide(L)'
;FKEELTGPEYADRFIKKVTELGIEYKLNTMVMDIQQDRSVTAMNREDGLFTIQAGAVILAMGCRERSRGALNIPGYRPAGIYSAGTAQRL
;
A
#
# COMPACT_ATOMS: atom_id res chain seq x y z
N PHE A 1 -17.39 -11.04 -11.56
CA PHE A 1 -16.10 -11.72 -11.71
C PHE A 1 -16.35 -13.13 -12.23
N LYS A 2 -16.67 -13.26 -13.52
CA LYS A 2 -17.01 -14.55 -14.19
C LYS A 2 -15.92 -15.00 -15.15
N GLU A 3 -14.72 -14.44 -14.99
CA GLU A 3 -13.54 -14.67 -15.81
C GLU A 3 -12.42 -15.03 -14.84
N GLU A 4 -11.69 -16.10 -15.12
CA GLU A 4 -10.45 -16.40 -14.42
C GLU A 4 -9.38 -15.43 -14.92
N LEU A 5 -8.85 -14.63 -14.00
CA LEU A 5 -7.77 -13.70 -14.27
C LEU A 5 -6.61 -14.04 -13.34
N THR A 6 -5.40 -13.99 -13.90
CA THR A 6 -4.18 -13.99 -13.10
C THR A 6 -4.05 -12.68 -12.32
N GLY A 7 -3.20 -12.65 -11.29
CA GLY A 7 -2.97 -11.44 -10.48
C GLY A 7 -2.61 -10.19 -11.29
N PRO A 8 -1.66 -10.27 -12.25
CA PRO A 8 -1.33 -9.13 -13.12
C PRO A 8 -2.50 -8.66 -13.99
N GLU A 9 -3.28 -9.58 -14.57
CA GLU A 9 -4.44 -9.22 -15.40
C GLU A 9 -5.55 -8.55 -14.57
N TYR A 10 -5.75 -9.04 -13.34
CA TYR A 10 -6.65 -8.40 -12.40
C TYR A 10 -6.20 -6.96 -12.10
N ALA A 11 -4.91 -6.73 -11.83
CA ALA A 11 -4.39 -5.39 -11.56
C ALA A 11 -4.52 -4.46 -12.79
N ASP A 12 -4.13 -4.91 -13.97
CA ASP A 12 -4.22 -4.15 -15.23
C ASP A 12 -5.66 -3.71 -15.53
N ARG A 13 -6.64 -4.59 -15.30
CA ARG A 13 -8.07 -4.28 -15.45
C ARG A 13 -8.49 -3.07 -14.62
N PHE A 14 -7.99 -2.94 -13.38
CA PHE A 14 -8.33 -1.80 -12.53
C PHE A 14 -7.52 -0.53 -12.85
N ILE A 15 -6.27 -0.67 -13.28
CA ILE A 15 -5.46 0.46 -13.76
C ILE A 15 -6.16 1.14 -14.95
N LYS A 16 -6.67 0.34 -15.90
CA LYS A 16 -7.45 0.84 -17.05
C LYS A 16 -8.69 1.61 -16.59
N LYS A 17 -9.48 1.06 -15.66
CA LYS A 17 -10.67 1.74 -15.12
C LYS A 17 -10.36 3.07 -14.44
N VAL A 18 -9.29 3.14 -13.65
CA VAL A 18 -8.85 4.39 -12.99
C VAL A 18 -8.51 5.45 -14.03
N THR A 19 -7.82 5.05 -15.10
CA THR A 19 -7.45 5.93 -16.22
C THR A 19 -8.68 6.39 -17.01
N GLU A 20 -9.58 5.47 -17.37
CA GLU A 20 -10.81 5.76 -18.12
C GLU A 20 -11.76 6.70 -17.38
N LEU A 21 -11.83 6.57 -16.05
CA LEU A 21 -12.65 7.43 -15.19
C LEU A 21 -11.98 8.77 -14.86
N GLY A 22 -10.72 8.98 -15.28
CA GLY A 22 -9.97 10.20 -15.00
C GLY A 22 -9.75 10.45 -13.50
N ILE A 23 -9.65 9.39 -12.70
CA ILE A 23 -9.43 9.51 -11.25
C ILE A 23 -7.98 9.92 -11.04
N GLU A 24 -7.76 11.04 -10.34
CA GLU A 24 -6.42 11.49 -9.97
C GLU A 24 -5.76 10.50 -9.00
N TYR A 25 -4.49 10.19 -9.25
CA TYR A 25 -3.69 9.30 -8.41
C TYR A 25 -2.26 9.83 -8.28
N LYS A 26 -1.62 9.53 -7.15
CA LYS A 26 -0.21 9.81 -6.91
C LYS A 26 0.53 8.53 -6.53
N LEU A 27 1.47 8.12 -7.37
CA LEU A 27 2.37 7.01 -7.11
C LEU A 27 3.54 7.48 -6.24
N ASN A 28 4.32 6.54 -5.70
CA ASN A 28 5.52 6.85 -4.90
C ASN A 28 5.28 7.85 -3.77
N THR A 29 4.06 7.86 -3.23
CA THR A 29 3.58 8.84 -2.26
C THR A 29 3.30 8.15 -0.95
N MET A 30 3.89 8.67 0.13
CA MET A 30 3.69 8.18 1.49
C MET A 30 2.80 9.15 2.25
N VAL A 31 1.74 8.63 2.88
CA VAL A 31 0.94 9.39 3.83
C VAL A 31 1.68 9.41 5.17
N MET A 32 1.93 10.59 5.70
CA MET A 32 2.68 10.84 6.94
C MET A 32 1.75 11.03 8.13
N ASP A 33 0.62 11.71 7.93
CA ASP A 33 -0.35 12.01 8.99
C ASP A 33 -1.76 12.20 8.43
N ILE A 34 -2.76 11.86 9.24
CA ILE A 34 -4.19 12.06 8.95
C ILE A 34 -4.83 12.67 10.19
N GLN A 35 -5.23 13.93 10.09
CA GLN A 35 -5.81 14.67 11.21
C GLN A 35 -7.33 14.46 11.31
N GLN A 36 -7.91 14.84 12.46
CA GLN A 36 -9.35 14.70 12.73
C GLN A 36 -10.23 15.51 11.77
N ASP A 37 -9.72 16.63 11.24
CA ASP A 37 -10.41 17.45 10.25
C ASP A 37 -10.36 16.86 8.83
N ARG A 38 -9.77 15.67 8.66
CA ARG A 38 -9.55 14.97 7.38
C ARG A 38 -8.54 15.68 6.48
N SER A 39 -7.64 16.48 7.05
CA SER A 39 -6.41 16.88 6.36
C SER A 39 -5.42 15.71 6.34
N VAL A 40 -4.89 15.41 5.16
CA VAL A 40 -3.94 14.31 4.92
C VAL A 40 -2.62 14.92 4.52
N THR A 41 -1.59 14.72 5.33
CA THR A 41 -0.22 15.14 5.01
C THR A 41 0.48 13.98 4.31
N ALA A 42 1.01 14.23 3.12
CA ALA A 42 1.68 13.23 2.30
C ALA A 42 2.98 13.79 1.71
N MET A 43 3.87 12.88 1.31
CA MET A 43 5.16 13.23 0.75
C MET A 43 5.51 12.34 -0.44
N ASN A 44 6.06 12.93 -1.49
CA ASN A 44 6.69 12.21 -2.60
C ASN A 44 7.88 13.02 -3.15
N ARG A 45 8.56 12.47 -4.15
CA ARG A 45 9.75 13.11 -4.75
C ARG A 45 9.41 14.31 -5.65
N GLU A 46 8.22 14.34 -6.23
CA GLU A 46 7.81 15.33 -7.25
C GLU A 46 7.22 16.59 -6.62
N ASP A 47 6.27 16.42 -5.71
CA ASP A 47 5.53 17.48 -5.01
C ASP A 47 6.18 17.89 -3.67
N GLY A 48 7.15 17.11 -3.17
CA GLY A 48 7.71 17.29 -1.84
C GLY A 48 6.69 16.93 -0.75
N LEU A 49 6.65 17.74 0.32
CA LEU A 49 5.67 17.59 1.41
C LEU A 49 4.45 18.46 1.11
N PHE A 50 3.25 17.89 1.16
CA PHE A 50 2.01 18.58 0.86
C PHE A 50 0.84 18.06 1.70
N THR A 51 -0.26 18.83 1.70
CA THR A 51 -1.49 18.52 2.43
C THR A 51 -2.69 18.50 1.50
N ILE A 52 -3.55 17.50 1.64
CA ILE A 52 -4.82 17.38 0.92
C ILE A 52 -5.96 17.49 1.93
N GLN A 53 -6.90 18.39 1.68
CA GLN A 53 -8.15 18.42 2.43
C GLN A 53 -9.18 17.49 1.79
N ALA A 54 -9.66 16.49 2.52
CA ALA A 54 -10.60 15.51 2.01
C ALA A 54 -12.00 15.65 2.63
N GLY A 55 -13.04 15.37 1.84
CA GLY A 55 -14.41 15.21 2.35
C GLY A 55 -14.61 13.88 3.09
N ALA A 56 -13.88 12.83 2.69
CA ALA A 56 -13.84 11.54 3.37
C ALA A 56 -12.49 10.87 3.11
N VAL A 57 -12.04 10.03 4.04
CA VAL A 57 -10.79 9.28 3.94
C VAL A 57 -11.09 7.79 4.09
N ILE A 58 -10.63 6.98 3.12
CA ILE A 58 -10.76 5.52 3.14
C ILE A 58 -9.36 4.91 3.21
N LEU A 59 -9.10 4.11 4.24
CA LEU A 59 -7.80 3.45 4.43
C LEU A 59 -7.80 2.05 3.79
N ALA A 60 -7.23 1.96 2.59
CA ALA A 60 -7.06 0.71 1.85
C ALA A 60 -5.61 0.18 1.92
N MET A 61 -5.01 0.17 3.12
CA MET A 61 -3.58 -0.09 3.32
C MET A 61 -3.16 -1.57 3.17
N GLY A 62 -4.12 -2.48 3.01
CA GLY A 62 -3.89 -3.92 3.02
C GLY A 62 -3.39 -4.44 4.37
N CYS A 63 -2.82 -5.65 4.37
CA CYS A 63 -2.24 -6.28 5.55
C CYS A 63 -0.72 -6.42 5.37
N ARG A 64 0.05 -6.13 6.41
CA ARG A 64 1.48 -6.43 6.45
C ARG A 64 1.73 -7.72 7.21
N GLU A 65 2.54 -8.59 6.62
CA GLU A 65 3.02 -9.78 7.30
C GLU A 65 3.84 -9.35 8.53
N ARG A 66 3.50 -9.90 9.69
CA ARG A 66 4.27 -9.65 10.92
C ARG A 66 5.50 -10.53 10.89
N SER A 67 6.67 -9.91 10.95
CA SER A 67 7.92 -10.66 11.08
C SER A 67 7.93 -11.46 12.39
N ARG A 68 8.73 -12.52 12.45
CA ARG A 68 8.91 -13.33 13.66
C ARG A 68 9.36 -12.51 14.89
N GLY A 69 10.01 -11.36 14.71
CA GLY A 69 10.37 -10.47 15.82
C GLY A 69 9.20 -9.62 16.34
N ALA A 70 8.16 -9.44 15.53
CA ALA A 70 6.90 -8.80 15.92
C ALA A 70 5.86 -9.82 16.44
N LEU A 71 6.19 -11.11 16.40
CA LEU A 71 5.43 -12.21 16.99
C LEU A 71 6.22 -12.66 18.21
N ASN A 72 5.60 -12.78 19.38
CA ASN A 72 6.28 -13.23 20.62
C ASN A 72 6.57 -14.74 20.61
N ILE A 73 7.19 -15.24 19.52
CA ILE A 73 7.52 -16.64 19.34
C ILE A 73 8.93 -16.87 19.94
N PRO A 74 9.08 -17.80 20.90
CA PRO A 74 10.37 -18.10 21.50
C PRO A 74 11.38 -18.65 20.48
N GLY A 75 12.68 -18.29 20.64
CA GLY A 75 13.81 -18.83 19.87
C GLY A 75 14.65 -17.80 19.10
N TYR A 76 15.79 -18.20 18.54
CA TYR A 76 16.74 -17.33 17.80
C TYR A 76 16.36 -17.17 16.31
N ARG A 77 16.71 -16.05 15.67
CA ARG A 77 16.40 -15.74 14.26
C ARG A 77 17.49 -16.36 13.35
N PRO A 78 17.26 -17.54 12.75
CA PRO A 78 18.29 -18.21 11.97
C PRO A 78 18.50 -17.48 10.64
N ALA A 79 19.72 -17.54 10.10
CA ALA A 79 19.98 -17.10 8.73
C ALA A 79 19.15 -17.94 7.74
N GLY A 80 18.66 -17.31 6.67
CA GLY A 80 17.88 -18.00 5.63
C GLY A 80 16.38 -18.14 5.92
N ILE A 81 15.89 -17.70 7.09
CA ILE A 81 14.45 -17.65 7.38
C ILE A 81 13.89 -16.27 7.07
N TYR A 82 13.04 -16.19 6.05
CA TYR A 82 12.41 -14.97 5.58
C TYR A 82 10.89 -15.04 5.74
N SER A 83 10.25 -13.88 5.89
CA SER A 83 8.80 -13.77 5.71
C SER A 83 8.46 -13.99 4.24
N ALA A 84 7.25 -14.47 3.93
CA ALA A 84 6.85 -14.72 2.54
C ALA A 84 7.02 -13.46 1.67
N GLY A 85 6.60 -12.30 2.18
CA GLY A 85 6.75 -11.02 1.47
C GLY A 85 8.21 -10.59 1.27
N THR A 86 9.12 -10.97 2.18
CA THR A 86 10.56 -10.71 2.00
C THR A 86 11.14 -11.64 0.93
N ALA A 87 10.76 -12.93 0.95
CA ALA A 87 11.22 -13.91 -0.02
C ALA A 87 10.77 -13.61 -1.45
N GLN A 88 9.55 -13.09 -1.63
CA GLN A 88 9.03 -12.69 -2.95
C GLN A 88 9.74 -11.47 -3.56
N ARG A 89 10.45 -10.68 -2.75
CA ARG A 89 11.15 -9.46 -3.19
C ARG A 89 12.64 -9.67 -3.44
N LEU A 90 13.22 -10.75 -2.91
CA LEU A 90 14.61 -11.15 -3.17
C LEU A 90 14.74 -11.70 -4.58
#